data_AF-A0A822YLZ0-F1
#
_entry.id   AF-A0A822YLZ0-F1
#
_cell.length_a   1.000
_cell.length_b   1.000
_cell.length_c   1.000
_cell.angle_alpha   90.00
_cell.angle_beta   90.00
_cell.angle_gamma   90.00
#
_symmetry.space_group_name_H-M   'P 1'
#
loop_
_entity.id
_entity.type
_entity.pdbx_description
1 polymer ?
#
loop_
_entity_poly.entity_id
_entity_poly.type
_entity_poly.pdbx_seq_one_letter_code
_entity_poly.pdbx_strand_id
1 'polypeptide(L)'
;MAATTPLLRLLSPLLAIAFFLLLGISAVDLTDPSSNGTDFIRSSCSTTLYPDVYYTSLSRYGSAVQQDPGQLVCLAIAVSLSNAHRTAAYLSNLSREAETGTDQGAAAVLQDCFTTFGDAETFKFQMSNVQTWMSAALIP
;
A
#
# COMPACT_ATOMS: atom_id res chain seq x y z
N MET A 1 -17.84 -34.28 -60.04
CA MET A 1 -17.43 -34.36 -58.61
C MET A 1 -16.07 -33.68 -58.43
N ALA A 2 -15.99 -32.34 -58.55
CA ALA A 2 -14.70 -31.61 -58.52
C ALA A 2 -14.82 -30.16 -58.00
N ALA A 3 -15.89 -29.83 -57.25
CA ALA A 3 -16.14 -28.47 -56.76
C ALA A 3 -16.04 -28.34 -55.22
N THR A 4 -15.81 -29.45 -54.51
CA THR A 4 -15.75 -29.46 -53.03
C THR A 4 -14.35 -29.23 -52.48
N THR A 5 -13.31 -29.40 -53.30
CA THR A 5 -11.89 -29.26 -52.91
C THR A 5 -11.37 -27.81 -52.80
N PRO A 6 -11.80 -26.80 -53.61
CA PRO A 6 -11.28 -25.43 -53.46
C PRO A 6 -11.87 -24.73 -52.22
N LEU A 7 -13.10 -25.07 -51.84
CA LEU A 7 -13.78 -24.51 -50.66
C LEU A 7 -13.10 -24.93 -49.36
N LEU A 8 -12.69 -26.20 -49.24
CA LEU A 8 -11.93 -26.69 -48.08
C LEU A 8 -10.56 -26.00 -47.95
N ARG A 9 -9.93 -25.62 -49.06
CA ARG A 9 -8.64 -24.90 -49.04
C ARG A 9 -8.75 -23.46 -48.59
N LEU A 10 -9.89 -22.80 -48.84
CA LEU A 10 -10.15 -21.44 -48.36
C LEU A 10 -10.54 -21.38 -46.87
N LEU A 11 -11.19 -22.43 -46.35
CA LEU A 11 -11.57 -22.50 -44.94
C LEU A 11 -10.37 -22.74 -44.00
N SER A 12 -9.33 -23.42 -44.48
CA SER A 12 -8.14 -23.75 -43.68
C SER A 12 -7.41 -22.53 -43.09
N PRO A 13 -7.08 -21.46 -43.86
CA PRO A 13 -6.45 -20.27 -43.28
C PRO A 13 -7.41 -19.50 -42.37
N LEU A 14 -8.72 -19.50 -42.65
CA LEU A 14 -9.72 -18.82 -41.82
C LEU A 14 -9.82 -19.47 -40.43
N LEU A 15 -9.80 -20.81 -40.37
CA LEU A 15 -9.79 -21.56 -39.12
C LEU A 15 -8.48 -21.38 -38.35
N ALA A 16 -7.34 -21.30 -39.05
CA ALA A 16 -6.03 -21.04 -38.44
C ALA A 16 -5.95 -19.63 -37.83
N ILE A 17 -6.50 -18.60 -38.51
CA ILE A 17 -6.58 -17.23 -38.00
C ILE A 17 -7.52 -17.17 -36.78
N ALA A 18 -8.68 -17.84 -36.84
CA ALA A 18 -9.59 -17.92 -35.70
C ALA A 18 -8.93 -18.61 -34.49
N PHE A 19 -8.16 -19.68 -34.71
CA PHE A 19 -7.40 -20.37 -33.67
C PHE A 19 -6.28 -19.48 -33.10
N PHE A 20 -5.56 -18.73 -33.93
CA PHE A 20 -4.55 -17.77 -33.48
C PHE A 20 -5.16 -16.61 -32.67
N LEU A 21 -6.34 -16.13 -33.07
CA LEU A 21 -7.10 -15.13 -32.32
C LEU A 21 -7.59 -15.68 -30.98
N LEU A 22 -8.01 -16.96 -30.92
CA LEU A 22 -8.41 -17.63 -29.68
C LEU A 22 -7.21 -17.92 -28.76
N LEU A 23 -6.04 -18.24 -29.33
CA LEU A 23 -4.81 -18.52 -28.57
C LEU A 23 -4.11 -17.23 -28.10
N GLY A 24 -4.37 -16.10 -28.77
CA GLY A 24 -3.88 -14.76 -28.41
C GLY A 24 -4.72 -14.05 -27.34
N ILE A 25 -5.89 -14.58 -26.99
CA ILE A 25 -6.61 -14.17 -25.78
C ILE A 25 -5.97 -14.92 -24.62
N SER A 26 -4.76 -14.52 -24.24
CA SER A 26 -4.38 -14.68 -22.84
C SER A 26 -5.43 -13.93 -22.05
N ALA A 27 -6.14 -14.63 -21.16
CA ALA A 27 -7.06 -14.00 -20.23
C ALA A 27 -6.31 -12.82 -19.59
N VAL A 28 -6.71 -11.60 -19.94
CA VAL A 28 -6.38 -10.44 -19.13
C VAL A 28 -7.15 -10.72 -17.86
N ASP A 29 -6.45 -11.21 -16.85
CA ASP A 29 -7.00 -11.35 -15.52
C ASP A 29 -7.39 -9.93 -15.10
N LEU A 30 -8.68 -9.60 -15.26
CA LEU A 30 -9.27 -8.35 -14.81
C LEU A 30 -9.41 -8.34 -13.28
N THR A 31 -8.71 -9.25 -12.58
CA THR A 31 -8.49 -9.12 -11.15
C THR A 31 -7.56 -7.95 -10.98
N ASP A 32 -8.17 -6.78 -10.74
CA ASP A 32 -7.46 -5.57 -10.39
C ASP A 32 -6.44 -5.95 -9.31
N PRO A 33 -5.11 -5.81 -9.55
CA PRO A 33 -4.12 -6.11 -8.52
C PRO A 33 -4.37 -5.30 -7.25
N SER A 34 -5.09 -4.18 -7.34
CA SER A 34 -5.59 -3.44 -6.19
C SER A 34 -6.61 -4.24 -5.36
N SER A 35 -7.51 -5.01 -5.99
CA SER A 35 -8.50 -5.85 -5.29
C SER A 35 -7.85 -6.98 -4.50
N ASN A 36 -6.96 -7.75 -5.14
CA ASN A 36 -6.18 -8.81 -4.49
C ASN A 36 -5.30 -8.29 -3.35
N GLY A 37 -4.69 -7.11 -3.52
CA GLY A 37 -3.89 -6.46 -2.47
C GLY A 37 -4.74 -5.93 -1.32
N THR A 38 -5.92 -5.38 -1.61
CA THR A 38 -6.85 -4.90 -0.59
C THR A 38 -7.45 -6.05 0.22
N ASP A 39 -7.77 -7.17 -0.43
CA ASP A 39 -8.27 -8.37 0.23
C ASP A 39 -7.19 -9.03 1.11
N PHE A 40 -5.93 -9.02 0.66
CA PHE A 40 -4.80 -9.43 1.49
C PHE A 40 -4.69 -8.59 2.76
N ILE A 41 -4.72 -7.26 2.65
CA ILE A 41 -4.72 -6.34 3.80
C ILE A 41 -5.90 -6.61 4.74
N ARG A 42 -7.09 -6.86 4.19
CA ARG A 42 -8.30 -7.19 4.96
C ARG A 42 -8.16 -8.51 5.72
N SER A 43 -7.57 -9.53 5.10
CA SER A 43 -7.30 -10.80 5.77
C SER A 43 -6.32 -10.62 6.94
N SER A 44 -5.24 -9.86 6.71
CA SER A 44 -4.20 -9.57 7.70
C SER A 44 -4.69 -8.75 8.90
N CYS A 45 -5.77 -7.98 8.78
CA CYS A 45 -6.26 -7.11 9.86
C CYS A 45 -7.12 -7.83 10.91
N SER A 46 -7.58 -9.05 10.62
CA SER A 46 -8.54 -9.81 11.44
C SER A 46 -8.09 -10.10 12.88
N THR A 47 -6.78 -10.04 13.15
CA THR A 47 -6.18 -10.28 14.47
C THR A 47 -5.73 -9.01 15.18
N THR A 48 -5.95 -7.84 14.57
CA THR A 48 -5.51 -6.55 15.14
C THR A 48 -6.54 -6.00 16.12
N LEU A 49 -6.07 -5.18 17.08
CA LEU A 49 -6.94 -4.54 18.08
C LEU A 49 -7.88 -3.49 17.46
N TYR A 50 -7.49 -2.92 16.31
CA TYR A 50 -8.26 -1.89 15.59
C TYR A 50 -8.32 -2.19 14.08
N PRO A 51 -9.12 -3.20 13.65
CA PRO A 51 -9.16 -3.66 12.26
C PRO A 51 -9.59 -2.57 11.26
N ASP A 52 -10.55 -1.73 11.63
CA ASP A 52 -11.04 -0.67 10.75
C ASP A 52 -9.98 0.40 10.50
N VAL A 53 -9.26 0.81 11.55
CA VAL A 53 -8.16 1.80 11.44
C VAL A 53 -7.03 1.22 10.59
N TYR A 54 -6.70 -0.05 10.80
CA TYR A 54 -5.68 -0.74 10.02
C TYR A 54 -6.05 -0.78 8.53
N TYR A 55 -7.24 -1.28 8.21
CA TYR A 55 -7.68 -1.44 6.82
C TYR A 55 -7.84 -0.10 6.11
N THR A 56 -8.45 0.91 6.75
CA THR A 56 -8.61 2.24 6.15
C THR A 56 -7.27 2.96 5.94
N SER A 57 -6.29 2.74 6.82
CA SER A 57 -4.95 3.32 6.68
C SER A 57 -4.16 2.69 5.54
N LEU A 58 -4.33 1.37 5.31
CA LEU A 58 -3.46 0.60 4.43
C LEU A 58 -4.05 0.21 3.09
N SER A 59 -5.38 0.12 2.95
CA SER A 59 -6.07 -0.34 1.73
C SER A 59 -5.64 0.41 0.46
N ARG A 60 -5.39 1.72 0.57
CA ARG A 60 -4.88 2.55 -0.54
C ARG A 60 -3.52 2.13 -1.11
N TYR A 61 -2.79 1.29 -0.39
CA TYR A 61 -1.48 0.77 -0.77
C TYR A 61 -1.54 -0.72 -1.16
N GLY A 62 -2.73 -1.29 -1.37
CA GLY A 62 -2.89 -2.72 -1.70
C GLY A 62 -2.01 -3.18 -2.87
N SER A 63 -1.86 -2.37 -3.90
CA SER A 63 -0.99 -2.64 -5.03
C SER A 63 0.52 -2.63 -4.70
N ALA A 64 0.94 -1.87 -3.69
CA ALA A 64 2.33 -1.75 -3.27
C ALA A 64 2.78 -2.90 -2.35
N VAL A 65 1.84 -3.58 -1.71
CA VAL A 65 2.11 -4.69 -0.76
C VAL A 65 2.40 -6.00 -1.49
N GLN A 66 1.90 -6.18 -2.73
CA GLN A 66 2.15 -7.38 -3.56
C GLN A 66 1.89 -8.72 -2.83
N GLN A 67 0.95 -8.73 -1.89
CA GLN A 67 0.66 -9.88 -1.02
C GLN A 67 1.86 -10.39 -0.20
N ASP A 68 2.85 -9.53 0.04
CA ASP A 68 4.03 -9.81 0.84
C ASP A 68 3.86 -9.29 2.28
N PRO A 69 3.89 -10.18 3.30
CA PRO A 69 3.76 -9.78 4.70
C PRO A 69 4.86 -8.83 5.19
N GLY A 70 6.09 -8.95 4.68
CA GLY A 70 7.20 -8.07 5.02
C GLY A 70 7.00 -6.65 4.49
N GLN A 71 6.57 -6.52 3.23
CA GLN A 71 6.19 -5.25 2.62
C GLN A 71 5.01 -4.60 3.35
N LEU A 72 4.02 -5.40 3.78
CA LEU A 72 2.90 -4.91 4.58
C LEU A 72 3.35 -4.31 5.91
N VAL A 73 4.27 -4.98 6.61
CA VAL A 73 4.85 -4.48 7.87
C VAL A 73 5.64 -3.20 7.63
N CYS A 74 6.54 -3.17 6.63
CA CYS A 74 7.31 -1.99 6.25
C CYS A 74 6.40 -0.79 5.92
N LEU A 75 5.32 -1.04 5.21
CA LEU A 75 4.34 -0.01 4.88
C LEU A 75 3.60 0.50 6.11
N ALA A 76 3.10 -0.39 6.97
CA ALA A 76 2.39 -0.01 8.20
C ALA A 76 3.25 0.87 9.09
N ILE A 77 4.52 0.52 9.19
CA ILE A 77 5.58 1.30 9.80
C ILE A 77 5.72 2.69 9.16
N ALA A 78 5.85 2.77 7.84
CA ALA A 78 6.06 4.03 7.13
C ALA A 78 4.85 4.98 7.27
N VAL A 79 3.63 4.43 7.22
CA VAL A 79 2.38 5.17 7.45
C VAL A 79 2.32 5.69 8.89
N SER A 80 2.65 4.85 9.88
CA SER A 80 2.66 5.24 11.30
C SER A 80 3.63 6.40 11.55
N LEU A 81 4.83 6.32 10.96
CA LEU A 81 5.83 7.39 11.05
C LEU A 81 5.36 8.69 10.37
N SER A 82 4.78 8.59 9.16
CA SER A 82 4.24 9.75 8.45
C SER A 82 3.15 10.45 9.26
N ASN A 83 2.30 9.67 9.94
CA ASN A 83 1.26 10.21 10.80
C ASN A 83 1.84 10.88 12.05
N ALA A 84 2.80 10.25 12.73
CA ALA A 84 3.49 10.83 13.89
C ALA A 84 4.12 12.20 13.58
N HIS A 85 4.79 12.33 12.42
CA HIS A 85 5.36 13.60 11.99
C HIS A 85 4.30 14.67 11.71
N ARG A 86 3.17 14.29 11.09
CA ARG A 86 2.04 15.21 10.88
C ARG A 86 1.45 15.68 12.20
N THR A 87 1.29 14.78 13.17
CA THR A 87 0.83 15.10 14.51
C THR A 87 1.81 16.02 15.24
N ALA A 88 3.13 15.76 15.17
CA ALA A 88 4.16 16.65 15.73
C ALA A 88 4.06 18.06 15.13
N ALA A 89 3.97 18.17 13.80
CA ALA A 89 3.83 19.47 13.13
C ALA A 89 2.55 20.21 13.54
N TYR A 90 1.43 19.48 13.67
CA TYR A 90 0.16 20.02 14.13
C TYR A 90 0.26 20.56 15.56
N LEU A 91 0.84 19.78 16.49
CA LEU A 91 1.03 20.17 17.88
C LEU A 91 1.97 21.36 18.03
N SER A 92 3.04 21.42 17.24
CA SER A 92 3.95 22.57 17.22
C SER A 92 3.23 23.85 16.79
N ASN A 93 2.36 23.78 15.77
CA ASN A 93 1.59 24.94 15.34
C ASN A 93 0.59 25.38 16.42
N LEU A 94 -0.10 24.42 17.05
CA LEU A 94 -1.06 24.70 18.12
C LEU A 94 -0.37 25.27 19.37
N SER A 95 0.84 24.80 19.69
CA SER A 95 1.65 25.35 20.79
C SER A 95 1.97 26.82 20.55
N ARG A 96 2.42 27.18 19.34
CA ARG A 96 2.69 28.56 18.95
C ARG A 96 1.43 29.44 19.03
N GLU A 97 0.26 28.92 18.67
CA GLU A 97 -1.01 29.64 18.83
C GLU A 97 -1.36 29.83 20.32
N ALA A 98 -1.16 28.80 21.15
CA ALA A 98 -1.42 28.85 22.59
C ALA A 98 -0.48 29.82 23.34
N GLU A 99 0.79 29.94 22.91
CA GLU A 99 1.75 30.91 23.45
C GLU A 99 1.32 32.37 23.25
N THR A 100 0.50 32.64 22.23
CA THR A 100 -0.08 33.97 22.01
C THR A 100 -1.36 34.22 22.84
N GLY A 101 -1.91 33.17 23.44
CA GLY A 101 -3.08 33.20 24.31
C GLY A 101 -2.72 33.28 25.80
N THR A 102 -3.75 33.37 26.65
CA THR A 102 -3.59 33.47 28.13
C THR A 102 -3.47 32.12 28.84
N ASP A 103 -3.47 31.01 28.09
CA ASP A 103 -3.52 29.65 28.65
C ASP A 103 -2.14 28.98 28.66
N GLN A 104 -1.30 29.40 29.61
CA GLN A 104 0.03 28.83 29.84
C GLN A 104 0.01 27.32 30.17
N GLY A 105 -1.11 26.80 30.68
CA GLY A 105 -1.27 25.37 30.96
C GLY A 105 -1.39 24.55 29.68
N ALA A 106 -2.15 25.04 28.71
CA ALA A 106 -2.29 24.40 27.40
C ALA A 106 -0.96 24.34 26.64
N ALA A 107 -0.16 25.42 26.65
CA ALA A 107 1.14 25.46 25.98
C ALA A 107 2.12 24.39 26.52
N ALA A 108 2.17 24.20 27.84
CA ALA A 108 3.04 23.20 28.46
C ALA A 108 2.66 21.75 28.08
N VAL A 109 1.35 21.44 28.07
CA VAL A 109 0.84 20.11 27.66
C VAL A 109 1.13 19.85 26.18
N LEU A 110 0.95 20.86 25.33
CA LEU A 110 1.24 20.75 23.90
C LEU A 110 2.73 20.55 23.63
N GLN A 111 3.59 21.18 24.42
CA GLN A 111 5.03 21.00 24.32
C GLN A 111 5.46 19.59 24.71
N ASP A 112 4.90 19.02 25.78
CA ASP A 112 5.19 17.66 26.23
C ASP A 112 4.72 16.60 25.20
N CYS A 113 3.52 16.81 24.65
CA CYS A 113 3.01 16.04 23.53
C CYS A 113 3.95 16.17 22.32
N PHE A 114 4.34 17.41 21.96
CA PHE A 114 5.27 17.65 20.86
C PHE A 114 6.60 16.93 21.06
N THR A 115 7.21 16.93 22.25
CA THR A 115 8.45 16.20 22.50
C THR A 115 8.30 14.69 22.33
N THR A 116 7.17 14.13 22.78
CA THR A 116 6.86 12.70 22.59
C THR A 116 6.76 12.32 21.11
N PHE A 117 6.20 13.20 20.28
CA PHE A 117 6.13 13.00 18.83
C PHE A 117 7.34 13.56 18.07
N GLY A 118 8.17 14.41 18.68
CA GLY A 118 9.39 14.99 18.10
C GLY A 118 10.53 13.98 18.06
N ASP A 119 10.53 13.05 19.02
CA ASP A 119 11.24 11.78 18.91
C ASP A 119 10.82 10.95 17.69
N ALA A 120 9.80 11.34 16.91
CA ALA A 120 9.53 10.73 15.61
C ALA A 120 10.65 10.96 14.59
N GLU A 121 11.48 11.99 14.71
CA GLU A 121 12.68 12.12 13.87
C GLU A 121 13.73 11.05 14.24
N THR A 122 13.93 10.82 15.53
CA THR A 122 14.74 9.70 16.04
C THR A 122 14.13 8.37 15.58
N PHE A 123 12.82 8.19 15.72
CA PHE A 123 12.08 7.02 15.24
C PHE A 123 12.23 6.85 13.72
N LYS A 124 12.21 7.93 12.93
CA LYS A 124 12.45 7.90 11.48
C LYS A 124 13.84 7.40 11.15
N PHE A 125 14.87 7.88 11.85
CA PHE A 125 16.23 7.43 11.65
C PHE A 125 16.38 5.94 12.02
N GLN A 126 15.85 5.55 13.19
CA GLN A 126 15.82 4.15 13.62
C GLN A 126 15.06 3.27 12.62
N MET A 127 13.96 3.78 12.07
CA MET A 127 13.11 3.03 11.17
C MET A 127 13.66 2.96 9.74
N SER A 128 14.37 3.99 9.28
CA SER A 128 15.15 3.93 8.03
C SER A 128 16.20 2.82 8.11
N ASN A 129 16.80 2.63 9.29
CA ASN A 129 17.70 1.51 9.53
C ASN A 129 16.94 0.18 9.52
N VAL A 130 15.77 0.08 10.16
CA VAL A 130 14.93 -1.13 10.13
C VAL A 130 14.51 -1.50 8.70
N GLN A 131 14.05 -0.54 7.89
CA GLN A 131 13.69 -0.78 6.50
C GLN A 131 14.91 -1.25 5.69
N THR A 132 16.09 -0.66 5.94
CA THR A 132 17.35 -1.09 5.30
C THR A 132 17.73 -2.52 5.71
N TRP A 133 17.64 -2.85 7.00
CA TRP A 133 17.93 -4.19 7.53
C TRP A 133 16.93 -5.23 7.04
N MET A 134 15.63 -4.89 6.97
CA MET A 134 14.60 -5.76 6.43
C MET A 134 14.80 -5.98 4.93
N SER A 135 15.12 -4.93 4.17
CA SER A 135 15.43 -5.06 2.74
C SER A 135 16.67 -5.93 2.51
N ALA A 136 17.71 -5.79 3.35
CA ALA A 136 18.89 -6.63 3.31
C ALA A 136 18.59 -8.10 3.68
N ALA A 137 17.69 -8.34 4.64
CA ALA A 137 17.28 -9.69 5.05
C ALA A 137 16.39 -10.40 4.01
N LEU A 138 15.76 -9.65 3.11
CA LEU A 138 14.92 -10.17 2.02
C LEU A 138 15.71 -10.42 0.72
N ILE A 139 17.01 -10.11 0.68
CA ILE A 139 17.91 -10.45 -0.43
C ILE A 139 18.61 -11.79 -0.07
N PRO A 140 18.41 -12.87 -0.84
CA PRO A 140 19.06 -14.16 -0.57
C PRO A 140 20.58 -14.14 -0.77
#